data_AF-A0A949IQ90-F1
#
_entry.id   AF-A0A949IQ90-F1
#
_cell.length_a   1.000
_cell.length_b   1.000
_cell.length_c   1.000
_cell.angle_alpha   90.00
_cell.angle_beta   90.00
_cell.angle_gamma   90.00
#
_symmetry.space_group_name_H-M   'P 1'
#
loop_
_entity.id
_entity.type
_entity.pdbx_description
1 polymer ?
#
loop_
_entity_poly.entity_id
_entity_poly.type
_entity_poly.pdbx_seq_one_letter_code
_entity_poly.pdbx_strand_id
1 'polypeptide(L)'
;MDFFERIEQIGHLRPSPAERATKMLAALADALAEAPALNEVEPGTHTELYTERLLRAKRAYEKGLAALALDDVELSLAKAESGLLHLEIGLRHLRTLKGPLAAAAVELPFFEGGGCEEQITRLSDAIGKIKQFVEYKGLVPAKSLKERLAIVVQSFQDAIENYARADHATAYDIATIGLIWAQYIYARLAADTMLAPAQQLRRLRPLYLFAQLAGQAGSEPLCARRTECLVKINNLEKFLQSAVAAYFDNDIAAMDKFIQLGEIEAGALAKQAARIANPLPDGDEALEENADSELEAALAVATADDGIESAPEKGTLKRLTAAIRRLIERHHPKPHKALVAVRELQSNSALLRRAMRQESWQEASRLLDLCQAEKQILLREIEKMTD
;
A
#
# COMPACT_ATOMS: atom_id res chain seq x y z
N MET A 1 -42.18 -35.68 34.99
CA MET A 1 -41.24 -34.59 34.67
C MET A 1 -41.06 -34.57 33.17
N ASP A 2 -41.58 -33.54 32.52
CA ASP A 2 -41.62 -33.37 31.05
C ASP A 2 -40.23 -33.00 30.48
N PHE A 3 -39.97 -33.32 29.22
CA PHE A 3 -38.78 -32.93 28.47
C PHE A 3 -38.56 -31.41 28.49
N PHE A 4 -39.64 -30.62 28.51
CA PHE A 4 -39.57 -29.17 28.67
C PHE A 4 -39.17 -28.71 30.08
N GLU A 5 -39.62 -29.40 31.14
CA GLU A 5 -39.12 -29.14 32.52
C GLU A 5 -37.63 -29.49 32.67
N ARG A 6 -37.12 -30.48 31.91
CA ARG A 6 -35.69 -30.79 31.83
C ARG A 6 -34.89 -29.74 31.05
N ILE A 7 -35.46 -29.13 30.03
CA ILE A 7 -34.81 -28.03 29.29
C ILE A 7 -34.81 -26.73 30.11
N GLU A 8 -35.87 -26.44 30.87
CA GLU A 8 -35.87 -25.31 31.82
C GLU A 8 -34.88 -25.51 32.97
N GLN A 9 -34.69 -26.74 33.47
CA GLN A 9 -33.64 -27.06 34.45
C GLN A 9 -32.21 -26.98 33.87
N ILE A 10 -32.02 -27.25 32.58
CA ILE A 10 -30.72 -27.13 31.89
C ILE A 10 -30.41 -25.66 31.49
N GLY A 11 -31.43 -24.81 31.37
CA GLY A 11 -31.28 -23.36 31.19
C GLY A 11 -30.52 -22.66 32.32
N HIS A 12 -30.42 -23.30 33.49
CA HIS A 12 -29.80 -22.75 34.70
C HIS A 12 -28.30 -23.04 34.90
N LEU A 13 -27.60 -23.58 33.90
CA LEU A 13 -26.15 -23.84 34.02
C LEU A 13 -25.32 -23.26 32.87
N ARG A 14 -25.76 -22.16 32.25
CA ARG A 14 -24.79 -21.23 31.68
C ARG A 14 -24.20 -20.46 32.85
N PRO A 15 -22.90 -20.60 33.16
CA PRO A 15 -22.31 -19.84 34.26
C PRO A 15 -22.64 -18.37 34.05
N SER A 16 -23.10 -17.70 35.12
CA SER A 16 -23.42 -16.28 35.04
C SER A 16 -22.22 -15.52 34.47
N PRO A 17 -22.41 -14.37 33.80
CA PRO A 17 -21.28 -13.58 33.31
C PRO A 17 -20.21 -13.35 34.41
N ALA A 18 -20.64 -13.17 35.66
CA ALA A 18 -19.77 -13.02 36.83
C ALA A 18 -19.02 -14.32 37.19
N GLU A 19 -19.68 -15.48 37.13
CA GLU A 19 -19.03 -16.78 37.31
C GLU A 19 -18.03 -17.08 36.18
N ARG A 20 -18.33 -16.68 34.94
CA ARG A 20 -17.41 -16.78 33.80
C ARG A 20 -16.19 -15.89 34.01
N ALA A 21 -16.40 -14.63 34.39
CA ALA A 21 -15.32 -13.70 34.68
C ALA A 21 -14.40 -14.23 35.78
N THR A 22 -15.00 -14.71 36.88
CA THR A 22 -14.27 -15.33 38.00
C THR A 22 -13.47 -16.55 37.55
N LYS A 23 -14.07 -17.46 36.77
CA LYS A 23 -13.38 -18.64 36.25
C LYS A 23 -12.22 -18.29 35.31
N MET A 24 -12.38 -17.27 34.48
CA MET A 24 -11.33 -16.84 33.55
C MET A 24 -10.18 -16.12 34.28
N LEU A 25 -10.49 -15.32 35.30
CA LEU A 25 -9.46 -14.71 36.15
C LEU A 25 -8.72 -15.76 36.98
N ALA A 26 -9.42 -16.78 37.48
CA ALA A 26 -8.78 -17.91 38.15
C ALA A 26 -7.82 -18.66 37.19
N ALA A 27 -8.29 -18.96 35.96
CA ALA A 27 -7.44 -19.59 34.96
C ALA A 27 -6.21 -18.73 34.57
N LEU A 28 -6.37 -17.40 34.52
CA LEU A 28 -5.25 -16.48 34.29
C LEU A 28 -4.28 -16.46 35.49
N ALA A 29 -4.79 -16.48 36.72
CA ALA A 29 -3.98 -16.54 37.93
C ALA A 29 -3.14 -17.82 37.97
N ASP A 30 -3.77 -18.98 37.71
CA ASP A 30 -3.10 -20.28 37.65
C ASP A 30 -2.02 -20.28 36.57
N ALA A 31 -2.35 -19.82 35.37
CA ALA A 31 -1.39 -19.75 34.27
C ALA A 31 -0.23 -18.78 34.56
N LEU A 32 -0.47 -17.64 35.23
CA LEU A 32 0.57 -16.72 35.67
C LEU A 32 1.48 -17.32 36.74
N ALA A 33 0.97 -18.20 37.59
CA ALA A 33 1.73 -18.90 38.61
C ALA A 33 2.60 -20.02 38.01
N GLU A 34 2.12 -20.68 36.95
CA GLU A 34 2.88 -21.70 36.22
C GLU A 34 3.90 -21.12 35.23
N ALA A 35 3.79 -19.83 34.90
CA ALA A 35 4.70 -19.18 33.97
C ALA A 35 6.11 -19.02 34.58
N PRO A 36 7.19 -19.37 33.85
CA PRO A 36 8.56 -19.24 34.34
C PRO A 36 8.84 -17.85 34.92
N ALA A 37 9.35 -17.77 36.14
CA ALA A 37 9.62 -16.48 36.75
C ALA A 37 10.75 -15.77 35.98
N LEU A 38 10.73 -14.42 35.93
CA LEU A 38 11.68 -13.65 35.11
C LEU A 38 13.16 -13.91 35.46
N ASN A 39 13.41 -14.30 36.71
CA ASN A 39 14.72 -14.68 37.24
C ASN A 39 15.14 -16.12 36.93
N GLU A 40 14.22 -16.94 36.41
CA GLU A 40 14.43 -18.36 36.07
C GLU A 40 14.60 -18.58 34.55
N VAL A 41 14.39 -17.53 33.74
CA VAL A 41 14.51 -17.60 32.28
C VAL A 41 15.94 -17.28 31.86
N GLU A 42 16.62 -18.23 31.22
CA GLU A 42 17.91 -17.97 30.59
C GLU A 42 17.76 -16.89 29.50
N PRO A 43 18.71 -15.94 29.39
CA PRO A 43 18.65 -14.89 28.38
C PRO A 43 18.83 -15.49 26.98
N GLY A 44 17.73 -15.54 26.23
CA GLY A 44 17.64 -15.94 24.83
C GLY A 44 17.13 -14.80 23.95
N THR A 45 17.01 -15.05 22.64
CA THR A 45 16.70 -14.03 21.62
C THR A 45 15.37 -13.30 21.84
N HIS A 46 14.43 -13.90 22.56
CA HIS A 46 13.10 -13.34 22.81
C HIS A 46 12.75 -13.22 24.31
N THR A 47 13.73 -13.30 25.21
CA THR A 47 13.50 -13.21 26.66
C THR A 47 12.94 -11.85 27.07
N GLU A 48 13.34 -10.76 26.40
CA GLU A 48 12.75 -9.43 26.61
C GLU A 48 11.26 -9.41 26.20
N LEU A 49 10.89 -10.06 25.10
CA LEU A 49 9.50 -10.14 24.63
C LEU A 49 8.62 -10.99 25.55
N TYR A 50 9.15 -12.11 26.06
CA TYR A 50 8.50 -12.87 27.12
C TYR A 50 8.25 -11.97 28.34
N THR A 51 9.26 -11.22 28.75
CA THR A 51 9.20 -10.33 29.92
C THR A 51 8.11 -9.27 29.78
N GLU A 52 8.06 -8.58 28.64
CA GLU A 52 7.02 -7.58 28.37
C GLU A 52 5.61 -8.18 28.35
N ARG A 53 5.44 -9.35 27.74
CA ARG A 53 4.14 -10.01 27.63
C ARG A 53 3.66 -10.53 28.98
N LEU A 54 4.56 -11.07 29.80
CA LEU A 54 4.28 -11.46 31.17
C LEU A 54 3.85 -10.25 32.02
N LEU A 55 4.53 -9.12 31.90
CA LEU A 55 4.14 -7.87 32.59
C LEU A 55 2.75 -7.37 32.15
N ARG A 56 2.44 -7.45 30.84
CA ARG A 56 1.11 -7.08 30.33
C ARG A 56 0.02 -8.03 30.82
N ALA A 57 0.30 -9.33 30.90
CA ALA A 57 -0.62 -10.32 31.46
C ALA A 57 -0.90 -10.05 32.96
N LYS A 58 0.13 -9.75 33.76
CA LYS A 58 -0.02 -9.35 35.17
C LYS A 58 -0.87 -8.08 35.34
N ARG A 59 -0.60 -7.04 34.54
CA ARG A 59 -1.41 -5.81 34.55
C ARG A 59 -2.85 -6.03 34.11
N ALA A 60 -3.08 -6.92 33.15
CA ALA A 60 -4.42 -7.27 32.70
C ALA A 60 -5.18 -8.02 33.81
N TYR A 61 -4.52 -8.94 34.51
CA TYR A 61 -5.07 -9.63 35.68
C TYR A 61 -5.47 -8.64 36.80
N GLU A 62 -4.58 -7.72 37.19
CA GLU A 62 -4.88 -6.68 38.19
C GLU A 62 -6.08 -5.81 37.79
N LYS A 63 -6.14 -5.39 36.52
CA LYS A 63 -7.27 -4.60 36.00
C LYS A 63 -8.56 -5.41 35.93
N GLY A 64 -8.49 -6.70 35.63
CA GLY A 64 -9.64 -7.60 35.60
C GLY A 64 -10.21 -7.84 37.00
N LEU A 65 -9.37 -7.98 38.02
CA LEU A 65 -9.78 -8.04 39.43
C LEU A 65 -10.42 -6.74 39.89
N ALA A 66 -9.84 -5.59 39.55
CA ALA A 66 -10.40 -4.28 39.89
C ALA A 66 -11.77 -4.06 39.22
N ALA A 67 -11.93 -4.47 37.95
CA ALA A 67 -13.21 -4.40 37.24
C ALA A 67 -14.25 -5.32 37.87
N LEU A 68 -13.88 -6.55 38.27
CA LEU A 68 -14.78 -7.47 38.95
C LEU A 68 -15.24 -6.92 40.32
N ALA A 69 -14.34 -6.27 41.07
CA ALA A 69 -14.67 -5.62 42.34
C ALA A 69 -15.62 -4.41 42.20
N LEU A 70 -15.71 -3.84 40.99
CA LEU A 70 -16.63 -2.75 40.64
C LEU A 70 -17.90 -3.26 39.93
N ASP A 71 -18.15 -4.57 39.93
CA ASP A 71 -19.24 -5.24 39.19
C ASP A 71 -19.24 -4.97 37.66
N ASP A 72 -18.12 -4.54 37.08
CA ASP A 72 -17.93 -4.41 35.63
C ASP A 72 -17.45 -5.75 35.04
N VAL A 73 -18.41 -6.64 34.86
CA VAL A 73 -18.18 -8.03 34.45
C VAL A 73 -17.67 -8.13 33.00
N GLU A 74 -18.14 -7.27 32.10
CA GLU A 74 -17.72 -7.29 30.69
C GLU A 74 -16.27 -6.85 30.55
N LEU A 75 -15.87 -5.78 31.25
CA LEU A 75 -14.49 -5.34 31.27
C LEU A 75 -13.58 -6.38 31.93
N SER A 76 -14.05 -7.02 33.00
CA SER A 76 -13.33 -8.10 33.68
C SER A 76 -13.03 -9.27 32.73
N LEU A 77 -14.03 -9.74 31.97
CA LEU A 77 -13.88 -10.77 30.95
C LEU A 77 -12.88 -10.37 29.87
N ALA A 78 -13.02 -9.16 29.30
CA ALA A 78 -12.12 -8.67 28.27
C ALA A 78 -10.66 -8.57 28.75
N LYS A 79 -10.43 -8.22 30.03
CA LYS A 79 -9.10 -8.19 30.63
C LYS A 79 -8.55 -9.59 30.91
N ALA A 80 -9.38 -10.53 31.35
CA ALA A 80 -8.97 -11.91 31.53
C ALA A 80 -8.55 -12.57 30.20
N GLU A 81 -9.36 -12.39 29.14
CA GLU A 81 -9.04 -12.85 27.78
C GLU A 81 -7.73 -12.23 27.26
N SER A 82 -7.59 -10.90 27.41
CA SER A 82 -6.38 -10.18 27.00
C SER A 82 -5.14 -10.65 27.77
N GLY A 83 -5.28 -10.94 29.06
CA GLY A 83 -4.19 -11.44 29.89
C GLY A 83 -3.74 -12.84 29.48
N LEU A 84 -4.69 -13.76 29.27
CA LEU A 84 -4.42 -15.12 28.81
C LEU A 84 -3.74 -15.13 27.44
N LEU A 85 -4.21 -14.31 26.51
CA LEU A 85 -3.59 -14.17 25.19
C LEU A 85 -2.15 -13.66 25.28
N HIS A 86 -1.90 -12.63 26.10
CA HIS A 86 -0.54 -12.13 26.28
C HIS A 86 0.39 -13.19 26.89
N LEU A 87 -0.11 -13.96 27.85
CA LEU A 87 0.66 -15.02 28.47
C LEU A 87 0.96 -16.15 27.47
N GLU A 88 -0.01 -16.57 26.68
CA GLU A 88 0.18 -17.59 25.64
C GLU A 88 1.22 -17.15 24.60
N ILE A 89 1.14 -15.91 24.13
CA ILE A 89 2.13 -15.32 23.22
C ILE A 89 3.51 -15.26 23.88
N GLY A 90 3.58 -14.85 25.15
CA GLY A 90 4.82 -14.84 25.93
C GLY A 90 5.47 -16.23 26.00
N LEU A 91 4.70 -17.25 26.39
CA LEU A 91 5.18 -18.63 26.49
C LEU A 91 5.64 -19.18 25.14
N ARG A 92 4.98 -18.78 24.04
CA ARG A 92 5.45 -19.08 22.69
C ARG A 92 6.81 -18.44 22.43
N HIS A 93 7.00 -17.15 22.74
CA HIS A 93 8.30 -16.49 22.62
C HIS A 93 9.41 -17.18 23.42
N LEU A 94 9.11 -17.64 24.64
CA LEU A 94 10.05 -18.36 25.49
C LEU A 94 10.40 -19.75 24.92
N ARG A 95 9.45 -20.40 24.24
CA ARG A 95 9.65 -21.71 23.60
C ARG A 95 10.28 -21.64 22.21
N THR A 96 10.33 -20.46 21.58
CA THR A 96 10.95 -20.26 20.27
C THR A 96 12.49 -20.15 20.41
N LEU A 97 13.16 -21.30 20.38
CA LEU A 97 14.63 -21.43 20.46
C LEU A 97 15.39 -21.10 19.15
N LYS A 98 14.92 -20.13 18.34
CA LYS A 98 15.59 -19.85 17.05
C LYS A 98 15.69 -18.36 16.75
N GLY A 99 16.87 -17.79 17.06
CA GLY A 99 17.56 -16.73 16.33
C GLY A 99 16.82 -15.41 16.06
N PRO A 100 17.52 -14.37 15.58
CA PRO A 100 16.84 -13.17 15.09
C PRO A 100 15.84 -13.56 13.99
N LEU A 101 14.79 -12.75 13.81
CA LEU A 101 13.81 -12.82 12.69
C LEU A 101 14.46 -12.65 11.30
N ALA A 102 15.71 -13.08 11.10
CA ALA A 102 16.26 -13.34 9.79
C ALA A 102 15.53 -14.54 9.22
N ALA A 103 14.52 -14.28 8.39
CA ALA A 103 13.91 -15.22 7.48
C ALA A 103 13.91 -16.66 8.00
N ALA A 104 13.14 -16.93 9.06
CA ALA A 104 12.58 -18.25 9.18
C ALA A 104 11.67 -18.39 7.95
N ALA A 105 12.27 -18.87 6.86
CA ALA A 105 11.56 -19.63 5.85
C ALA A 105 10.92 -20.78 6.63
N VAL A 106 9.76 -20.49 7.23
CA VAL A 106 8.74 -21.52 7.37
C VAL A 106 8.59 -22.00 5.94
N GLU A 107 9.20 -23.15 5.65
CA GLU A 107 8.94 -23.85 4.41
C GLU A 107 7.43 -24.01 4.40
N LEU A 108 6.78 -23.16 3.59
CA LEU A 108 5.37 -23.28 3.31
C LEU A 108 5.15 -24.75 2.92
N PRO A 109 4.11 -25.42 3.45
CA PRO A 109 3.83 -26.79 3.07
C PRO A 109 3.87 -26.88 1.54
N PHE A 110 4.85 -27.62 1.03
CA PHE A 110 5.05 -27.79 -0.39
C PHE A 110 4.00 -28.79 -0.86
N PHE A 111 2.99 -28.29 -1.56
CA PHE A 111 2.01 -29.14 -2.23
C PHE A 111 2.53 -29.41 -3.64
N GLU A 112 2.77 -30.69 -3.96
CA GLU A 112 3.11 -31.09 -5.33
C GLU A 112 2.01 -30.59 -6.29
N GLY A 113 2.32 -29.54 -7.05
CA GLY A 113 1.41 -28.94 -8.03
C GLY A 113 1.07 -27.46 -7.81
N GLY A 114 1.44 -26.83 -6.69
CA GLY A 114 1.20 -25.40 -6.50
C GLY A 114 -0.28 -25.01 -6.47
N GLY A 115 -1.11 -25.84 -5.83
CA GLY A 115 -2.57 -25.80 -5.91
C GLY A 115 -3.27 -24.75 -5.04
N CYS A 116 -4.61 -24.76 -5.09
CA CYS A 116 -5.50 -23.88 -4.34
C CYS A 116 -5.22 -23.89 -2.82
N GLU A 117 -5.00 -25.07 -2.24
CA GLU A 117 -4.71 -25.27 -0.81
C GLU A 117 -3.48 -24.48 -0.35
N GLU A 118 -2.45 -24.42 -1.20
CA GLU A 118 -1.24 -23.68 -0.92
C GLU A 118 -1.51 -22.17 -0.86
N GLN A 119 -2.30 -21.64 -1.79
CA GLN A 119 -2.65 -20.21 -1.80
C GLN A 119 -3.52 -19.83 -0.61
N ILE A 120 -4.50 -20.67 -0.24
CA ILE A 120 -5.33 -20.46 0.96
C ILE A 120 -4.46 -20.46 2.22
N THR A 121 -3.53 -21.42 2.34
CA THR A 121 -2.61 -21.51 3.48
C THR A 121 -1.70 -20.27 3.56
N ARG A 122 -1.11 -19.86 2.43
CA ARG A 122 -0.30 -18.65 2.35
C ARG A 122 -1.08 -17.40 2.74
N LEU A 123 -2.35 -17.31 2.35
CA LEU A 123 -3.21 -16.18 2.70
C LEU A 123 -3.51 -16.14 4.20
N SER A 124 -3.80 -17.30 4.80
CA SER A 124 -3.93 -17.43 6.25
C SER A 124 -2.66 -16.95 6.98
N ASP A 125 -1.48 -17.41 6.53
CA ASP A 125 -0.20 -17.00 7.11
C ASP A 125 0.07 -15.50 6.96
N ALA A 126 -0.27 -14.93 5.81
CA ALA A 126 -0.17 -13.49 5.54
C ALA A 126 -1.05 -12.67 6.49
N ILE A 127 -2.32 -13.06 6.68
CA ILE A 127 -3.23 -12.43 7.63
C ILE A 127 -2.66 -12.54 9.06
N GLY A 128 -2.15 -13.72 9.42
CA GLY A 128 -1.49 -13.96 10.71
C GLY A 128 -0.30 -13.04 10.93
N LYS A 129 0.56 -12.87 9.93
CA LYS A 129 1.72 -11.94 9.96
C LYS A 129 1.29 -10.49 10.11
N ILE A 130 0.29 -10.03 9.37
CA ILE A 130 -0.24 -8.66 9.50
C ILE A 130 -0.78 -8.42 10.91
N LYS A 131 -1.61 -9.35 11.42
CA LYS A 131 -2.16 -9.28 12.79
C LYS A 131 -1.05 -9.17 13.82
N GLN A 132 -0.09 -10.09 13.74
CA GLN A 132 1.10 -10.09 14.58
C GLN A 132 1.82 -8.75 14.53
N PHE A 133 2.12 -8.24 13.34
CA PHE A 133 2.84 -6.97 13.19
C PHE A 133 2.11 -5.79 13.85
N VAL A 134 0.79 -5.67 13.63
CA VAL A 134 -0.04 -4.63 14.23
C VAL A 134 -0.05 -4.74 15.77
N GLU A 135 -0.22 -5.95 16.31
CA GLU A 135 -0.27 -6.20 17.75
C GLU A 135 1.11 -6.07 18.44
N TYR A 136 2.20 -6.40 17.74
CA TYR A 136 3.57 -6.28 18.24
C TYR A 136 4.02 -4.82 18.28
N LYS A 137 3.77 -4.07 17.21
CA LYS A 137 4.16 -2.66 17.12
C LYS A 137 3.14 -1.71 17.79
N GLY A 138 2.03 -2.24 18.30
CA GLY A 138 0.97 -1.44 18.93
C GLY A 138 0.37 -0.42 17.96
N LEU A 139 0.35 -0.74 16.67
CA LEU A 139 -0.08 0.17 15.63
C LEU A 139 -1.60 0.32 15.68
N VAL A 140 -2.06 1.53 15.39
CA VAL A 140 -3.48 1.80 15.11
C VAL A 140 -3.60 2.00 13.61
N PRO A 141 -4.02 0.98 12.83
CA PRO A 141 -4.13 1.12 11.39
C PRO A 141 -5.16 2.20 11.03
N ALA A 142 -4.89 2.94 9.95
CA ALA A 142 -5.84 3.89 9.39
C ALA A 142 -7.16 3.19 8.99
N LYS A 143 -8.27 3.93 8.96
CA LYS A 143 -9.60 3.39 8.63
C LYS A 143 -9.60 2.67 7.27
N SER A 144 -8.99 3.27 6.25
CA SER A 144 -8.88 2.67 4.91
C SER A 144 -8.12 1.34 4.92
N LEU A 145 -7.05 1.22 5.70
CA LEU A 145 -6.31 -0.05 5.84
C LEU A 145 -7.13 -1.11 6.59
N LYS A 146 -7.96 -0.73 7.57
CA LYS A 146 -8.88 -1.66 8.23
C LYS A 146 -9.95 -2.17 7.28
N GLU A 147 -10.54 -1.28 6.47
CA GLU A 147 -11.51 -1.64 5.43
C GLU A 147 -10.87 -2.59 4.41
N ARG A 148 -9.64 -2.32 3.98
CA ARG A 148 -8.90 -3.21 3.07
C ARG A 148 -8.58 -4.55 3.70
N LEU A 149 -8.19 -4.58 4.97
CA LEU A 149 -7.95 -5.83 5.70
C LEU A 149 -9.23 -6.68 5.82
N ALA A 150 -10.39 -6.04 6.00
CA ALA A 150 -11.67 -6.74 5.99
C ALA A 150 -11.93 -7.44 4.64
N ILE A 151 -11.60 -6.78 3.52
CA ILE A 151 -11.68 -7.39 2.18
C ILE A 151 -10.73 -8.59 2.08
N VAL A 152 -9.49 -8.50 2.57
CA VAL A 152 -8.53 -9.62 2.56
C VAL A 152 -9.03 -10.81 3.37
N VAL A 153 -9.62 -10.56 4.54
CA VAL A 153 -10.23 -11.61 5.38
C VAL A 153 -11.46 -12.22 4.70
N GLN A 154 -12.27 -11.39 4.02
CA GLN A 154 -13.41 -11.89 3.23
C GLN A 154 -12.93 -12.79 2.09
N SER A 155 -11.90 -12.37 1.34
CA SER A 155 -11.30 -13.22 0.30
C SER A 155 -10.81 -14.56 0.86
N PHE A 156 -10.26 -14.58 2.07
CA PHE A 156 -9.88 -15.84 2.71
C PHE A 156 -11.09 -16.74 3.01
N GLN A 157 -12.18 -16.18 3.54
CA GLN A 157 -13.42 -16.92 3.79
C GLN A 157 -14.02 -17.45 2.49
N ASP A 158 -14.15 -16.60 1.48
CA ASP A 158 -14.69 -16.94 0.17
C ASP A 158 -13.86 -18.03 -0.52
N ALA A 159 -12.53 -17.98 -0.39
CA ALA A 159 -11.65 -19.02 -0.95
C ALA A 159 -11.89 -20.38 -0.27
N ILE A 160 -12.05 -20.42 1.06
CA ILE A 160 -12.39 -21.65 1.79
C ILE A 160 -13.75 -22.20 1.36
N GLU A 161 -14.75 -21.34 1.23
CA GLU A 161 -16.09 -21.74 0.81
C GLU A 161 -16.11 -22.33 -0.60
N ASN A 162 -15.43 -21.69 -1.56
CA ASN A 162 -15.32 -22.19 -2.93
C ASN A 162 -14.53 -23.51 -2.99
N TYR A 163 -13.46 -23.63 -2.19
CA TYR A 163 -12.71 -24.88 -2.07
C TYR A 163 -13.60 -26.01 -1.54
N ALA A 164 -14.42 -25.75 -0.51
CA ALA A 164 -15.36 -26.72 0.05
C ALA A 164 -16.46 -27.13 -0.95
N ARG A 165 -16.81 -26.27 -1.91
CA ARG A 165 -17.71 -26.55 -3.03
C ARG A 165 -17.03 -27.27 -4.21
N ALA A 166 -15.76 -27.64 -4.07
CA ALA A 166 -14.90 -28.22 -5.12
C ALA A 166 -14.66 -27.29 -6.33
N ASP A 167 -14.89 -25.98 -6.18
CA ASP A 167 -14.49 -24.97 -7.18
C ASP A 167 -13.06 -24.47 -6.88
N HIS A 168 -12.09 -25.33 -7.19
CA HIS A 168 -10.69 -25.07 -6.86
C HIS A 168 -10.07 -23.93 -7.67
N ALA A 169 -10.60 -23.66 -8.87
CA ALA A 169 -10.11 -22.57 -9.72
C ALA A 169 -10.49 -21.21 -9.14
N THR A 170 -11.78 -21.00 -8.84
CA THR A 170 -12.23 -19.75 -8.22
C THR A 170 -11.65 -19.56 -6.82
N ALA A 171 -11.53 -20.63 -6.03
CA ALA A 171 -10.88 -20.55 -4.73
C ALA A 171 -9.41 -20.13 -4.82
N TYR A 172 -8.67 -20.62 -5.82
CA TYR A 172 -7.28 -20.22 -6.07
C TYR A 172 -7.18 -18.74 -6.46
N ASP A 173 -8.05 -18.27 -7.36
CA ASP A 173 -8.04 -16.89 -7.84
C ASP A 173 -8.37 -15.90 -6.71
N ILE A 174 -9.39 -16.19 -5.92
CA ILE A 174 -9.77 -15.37 -4.76
C ILE A 174 -8.65 -15.33 -3.72
N ALA A 175 -8.03 -16.48 -3.41
CA ALA A 175 -6.91 -16.52 -2.47
C ALA A 175 -5.71 -15.70 -2.99
N THR A 176 -5.47 -15.75 -4.30
CA THR A 176 -4.41 -14.98 -4.97
C THR A 176 -4.67 -13.47 -4.90
N ILE A 177 -5.90 -13.03 -5.14
CA ILE A 177 -6.30 -11.62 -4.98
C ILE A 177 -6.05 -11.17 -3.53
N GLY A 178 -6.47 -11.99 -2.56
CA GLY A 178 -6.25 -11.72 -1.14
C GLY A 178 -4.76 -11.55 -0.80
N LEU A 179 -3.88 -12.38 -1.38
CA LEU A 179 -2.44 -12.30 -1.16
C LEU A 179 -1.80 -11.03 -1.72
N ILE A 180 -2.21 -10.57 -2.91
CA ILE A 180 -1.72 -9.31 -3.49
C ILE A 180 -2.09 -8.13 -2.60
N TRP A 181 -3.33 -8.10 -2.10
CA TRP A 181 -3.77 -7.06 -1.16
C TRP A 181 -3.10 -7.18 0.21
N ALA A 182 -2.87 -8.39 0.71
CA ALA A 182 -2.12 -8.60 1.94
C ALA A 182 -0.68 -8.07 1.82
N GLN A 183 -0.02 -8.28 0.67
CA GLN A 183 1.30 -7.70 0.37
C GLN A 183 1.26 -6.16 0.42
N TYR A 184 0.25 -5.54 -0.21
CA TYR A 184 0.06 -4.08 -0.15
C TYR A 184 -0.11 -3.57 1.29
N ILE A 185 -1.00 -4.21 2.07
CA ILE A 185 -1.26 -3.82 3.47
C ILE A 185 0.00 -3.98 4.32
N TYR A 186 0.73 -5.09 4.17
CA TYR A 186 1.95 -5.30 4.93
C TYR A 186 3.01 -4.25 4.59
N ALA A 187 3.20 -3.93 3.30
CA ALA A 187 4.10 -2.87 2.86
C ALA A 187 3.67 -1.49 3.40
N ARG A 188 2.36 -1.20 3.45
CA ARG A 188 1.80 0.02 4.08
C ARG A 188 2.10 0.15 5.57
N LEU A 189 2.22 -0.97 6.29
CA LEU A 189 2.41 -1.00 7.74
C LEU A 189 3.90 -1.07 8.13
N ALA A 190 4.67 -1.90 7.43
CA ALA A 190 6.04 -2.24 7.77
C ALA A 190 7.10 -1.55 6.90
N ALA A 191 6.70 -0.89 5.80
CA ALA A 191 7.58 -0.43 4.74
C ALA A 191 8.47 -1.55 4.17
N ASP A 192 8.04 -2.81 4.28
CA ASP A 192 8.83 -4.00 3.97
C ASP A 192 8.05 -5.01 3.12
N THR A 193 8.74 -6.05 2.66
CA THR A 193 8.24 -7.12 1.82
C THR A 193 7.66 -8.26 2.67
N MET A 194 6.40 -8.64 2.44
CA MET A 194 5.79 -9.77 3.15
C MET A 194 6.20 -11.13 2.56
N LEU A 195 6.05 -11.28 1.24
CA LEU A 195 6.37 -12.49 0.48
C LEU A 195 7.63 -12.25 -0.35
N ALA A 196 8.67 -13.04 -0.10
CA ALA A 196 9.90 -12.97 -0.87
C ALA A 196 9.66 -13.35 -2.35
N PRO A 197 10.45 -12.85 -3.32
CA PRO A 197 10.29 -13.18 -4.73
C PRO A 197 10.32 -14.68 -5.05
N ALA A 198 11.02 -15.48 -4.23
CA ALA A 198 11.07 -16.93 -4.33
C ALA A 198 9.72 -17.60 -3.99
N GLN A 199 8.91 -16.97 -3.13
CA GLN A 199 7.59 -17.43 -2.73
C GLN A 199 6.50 -16.94 -3.70
N GLN A 200 6.81 -16.02 -4.60
CA GLN A 200 5.84 -15.46 -5.55
C GLN A 200 5.77 -16.30 -6.83
N LEU A 201 4.54 -16.59 -7.26
CA LEU A 201 4.26 -17.21 -8.56
C LEU A 201 4.84 -16.33 -9.68
N ARG A 202 5.67 -16.90 -10.56
CA ARG A 202 6.42 -16.15 -11.59
C ARG A 202 5.55 -15.19 -12.41
N ARG A 203 4.34 -15.63 -12.80
CA ARG A 203 3.40 -14.84 -13.61
C ARG A 203 2.77 -13.66 -12.87
N LEU A 204 2.74 -13.71 -11.54
CA LEU A 204 2.12 -12.71 -10.67
C LEU A 204 3.15 -11.80 -9.98
N ARG A 205 4.44 -12.07 -10.15
CA ARG A 205 5.53 -11.26 -9.57
C ARG A 205 5.38 -9.76 -9.87
N PRO A 206 5.02 -9.33 -11.09
CA PRO A 206 4.83 -7.90 -11.36
C PRO A 206 3.76 -7.27 -10.47
N LEU A 207 2.65 -7.97 -10.23
CA LEU A 207 1.57 -7.49 -9.34
C LEU A 207 2.00 -7.47 -7.87
N TYR A 208 2.72 -8.50 -7.40
CA TYR A 208 3.24 -8.50 -6.03
C TYR A 208 4.27 -7.38 -5.80
N LEU A 209 5.15 -7.15 -6.76
CA LEU A 209 6.13 -6.07 -6.71
C LEU A 209 5.44 -4.71 -6.73
N PHE A 210 4.44 -4.53 -7.61
CA PHE A 210 3.68 -3.29 -7.66
C PHE A 210 2.89 -3.05 -6.36
N ALA A 211 2.22 -4.07 -5.82
CA ALA A 211 1.53 -3.98 -4.53
C ALA A 211 2.48 -3.56 -3.40
N GLN A 212 3.69 -4.11 -3.38
CA GLN A 212 4.74 -3.71 -2.44
C GLN A 212 5.14 -2.25 -2.62
N LEU A 213 5.47 -1.83 -3.85
CA LEU A 213 5.90 -0.46 -4.15
C LEU A 213 4.81 0.57 -3.77
N ALA A 214 3.57 0.29 -4.16
CA ALA A 214 2.41 1.12 -3.82
C ALA A 214 2.21 1.22 -2.30
N GLY A 215 2.42 0.11 -1.58
CA GLY A 215 2.33 0.11 -0.12
C GLY A 215 3.46 0.87 0.57
N GLN A 216 4.71 0.69 0.12
CA GLN A 216 5.87 1.40 0.67
C GLN A 216 5.77 2.90 0.44
N ALA A 217 5.45 3.33 -0.78
CA ALA A 217 5.27 4.75 -1.11
C ALA A 217 4.21 5.42 -0.22
N GLY A 218 3.20 4.65 0.18
CA GLY A 218 2.16 5.10 1.09
C GLY A 218 2.50 5.06 2.58
N SER A 219 3.49 4.26 3.00
CA SER A 219 3.84 4.10 4.42
C SER A 219 4.50 5.33 5.04
N GLU A 220 4.95 6.29 4.23
CA GLU A 220 5.68 7.45 4.69
C GLU A 220 4.82 8.34 5.59
N PRO A 221 5.21 8.59 6.87
CA PRO A 221 4.39 9.33 7.83
C PRO A 221 4.07 10.77 7.40
N LEU A 222 4.95 11.37 6.60
CA LEU A 222 4.78 12.73 6.08
C LEU A 222 3.70 12.80 5.00
N CYS A 223 3.53 11.75 4.21
CA CYS A 223 2.48 11.66 3.18
C CYS A 223 1.08 11.54 3.78
N ALA A 224 0.94 10.93 4.96
CA ALA A 224 -0.35 10.78 5.63
C ALA A 224 -0.96 12.12 6.13
N ARG A 225 -0.17 13.20 6.17
CA ARG A 225 -0.58 14.52 6.69
C ARG A 225 -0.95 15.54 5.62
N ARG A 226 -0.70 15.25 4.34
CA ARG A 226 -0.99 16.18 3.22
C ARG A 226 -2.03 15.61 2.28
N THR A 227 -3.06 16.40 1.99
CA THR A 227 -4.20 16.02 1.15
C THR A 227 -3.77 15.56 -0.25
N GLU A 228 -2.77 16.21 -0.84
CA GLU A 228 -2.22 15.85 -2.16
C GLU A 228 -1.58 14.46 -2.17
N CYS A 229 -0.83 14.10 -1.11
CA CYS A 229 -0.25 12.77 -0.99
C CYS A 229 -1.33 11.70 -0.79
N LEU A 230 -2.43 12.03 -0.09
CA LEU A 230 -3.58 11.11 0.05
C LEU A 230 -4.25 10.82 -1.30
N VAL A 231 -4.34 11.81 -2.19
CA VAL A 231 -4.86 11.61 -3.56
C VAL A 231 -3.98 10.63 -4.33
N LYS A 232 -2.65 10.80 -4.27
CA LYS A 232 -1.70 9.89 -4.92
C LYS A 232 -1.76 8.47 -4.36
N ILE A 233 -1.89 8.32 -3.05
CA ILE A 233 -2.10 7.01 -2.40
C ILE A 233 -3.38 6.35 -2.91
N ASN A 234 -4.48 7.10 -3.03
CA ASN A 234 -5.74 6.58 -3.57
C ASN A 234 -5.62 6.17 -5.04
N ASN A 235 -4.85 6.92 -5.85
CA ASN A 235 -4.58 6.56 -7.24
C ASN A 235 -3.77 5.26 -7.34
N LEU A 236 -2.77 5.07 -6.48
CA LEU A 236 -2.00 3.82 -6.40
C LEU A 236 -2.89 2.62 -6.08
N GLU A 237 -3.83 2.77 -5.14
CA GLU A 237 -4.82 1.71 -4.86
C GLU A 237 -5.71 1.41 -6.07
N LYS A 238 -6.18 2.45 -6.79
CA LYS A 238 -7.00 2.28 -7.99
C LYS A 238 -6.23 1.57 -9.10
N PHE A 239 -4.98 1.95 -9.34
CA PHE A 239 -4.14 1.29 -10.34
C PHE A 239 -3.86 -0.17 -9.98
N LEU A 240 -3.62 -0.46 -8.69
CA LEU A 240 -3.47 -1.84 -8.23
C LEU A 240 -4.75 -2.64 -8.44
N GLN A 241 -5.91 -2.07 -8.10
CA GLN A 241 -7.20 -2.72 -8.32
C GLN A 241 -7.46 -3.00 -9.81
N SER A 242 -7.19 -2.03 -10.69
CA SER A 242 -7.35 -2.21 -12.14
C SER A 242 -6.35 -3.21 -12.73
N ALA A 243 -5.11 -3.24 -12.24
CA ALA A 243 -4.10 -4.21 -12.67
C ALA A 243 -4.48 -5.64 -12.26
N VAL A 244 -4.98 -5.82 -11.03
CA VAL A 244 -5.51 -7.10 -10.56
C VAL A 244 -6.69 -7.55 -11.41
N ALA A 245 -7.67 -6.67 -11.66
CA ALA A 245 -8.82 -7.00 -12.51
C ALA A 245 -8.39 -7.42 -13.92
N ALA A 246 -7.52 -6.64 -14.57
CA ALA A 246 -7.01 -6.93 -15.90
C ALA A 246 -6.30 -8.29 -16.00
N TYR A 247 -5.57 -8.70 -14.95
CA TYR A 247 -4.96 -10.02 -14.91
C TYR A 247 -5.98 -11.15 -14.94
N PHE A 248 -7.05 -11.05 -14.15
CA PHE A 248 -8.10 -12.08 -14.11
C PHE A 248 -9.00 -12.07 -15.36
N ASP A 249 -9.09 -10.93 -16.05
CA ASP A 249 -9.72 -10.82 -17.37
C ASP A 249 -8.81 -11.32 -18.52
N ASN A 250 -7.61 -11.83 -18.22
CA ASN A 250 -6.57 -12.23 -19.17
C ASN A 250 -6.08 -11.09 -20.10
N ASP A 251 -6.23 -9.83 -19.71
CA ASP A 251 -5.71 -8.66 -20.42
C ASP A 251 -4.35 -8.22 -19.84
N ILE A 252 -3.30 -8.92 -20.27
CA ILE A 252 -1.92 -8.67 -19.83
C ILE A 252 -1.44 -7.26 -20.24
N ALA A 253 -1.89 -6.75 -21.40
CA ALA A 253 -1.49 -5.43 -21.87
C ALA A 253 -2.09 -4.32 -20.99
N ALA A 254 -3.36 -4.45 -20.59
CA ALA A 254 -3.96 -3.53 -19.64
C ALA A 254 -3.35 -3.66 -18.25
N MET A 255 -3.03 -4.88 -17.79
CA MET A 255 -2.32 -5.10 -16.52
C MET A 255 -0.99 -4.35 -16.50
N ASP A 256 -0.14 -4.54 -17.52
CA ASP A 256 1.16 -3.88 -17.62
C ASP A 256 1.03 -2.35 -17.67
N LYS A 257 0.02 -1.85 -18.41
CA LYS A 257 -0.29 -0.40 -18.45
C LYS A 257 -0.59 0.15 -17.06
N PHE A 258 -1.43 -0.52 -16.27
CA PHE A 258 -1.76 -0.04 -14.93
C PHE A 258 -0.60 -0.16 -13.94
N ILE A 259 0.25 -1.18 -14.08
CA ILE A 259 1.50 -1.28 -13.32
C ILE A 259 2.41 -0.09 -13.64
N GLN A 260 2.64 0.23 -14.92
CA GLN A 260 3.48 1.37 -15.33
C GLN A 260 2.94 2.71 -14.81
N LEU A 261 1.62 2.94 -14.90
CA LEU A 261 0.99 4.15 -14.34
C LEU A 261 1.18 4.22 -12.83
N GLY A 262 1.07 3.09 -12.14
CA GLY A 262 1.31 2.97 -10.72
C GLY A 262 2.76 3.24 -10.32
N GLU A 263 3.74 2.73 -11.07
CA GLU A 263 5.16 3.00 -10.83
C GLU A 263 5.51 4.49 -10.99
N ILE A 264 4.95 5.15 -12.01
CA ILE A 264 5.10 6.60 -12.21
C ILE A 264 4.54 7.37 -11.01
N GLU A 265 3.33 7.03 -10.57
CA GLU A 265 2.67 7.70 -9.44
C GLU A 265 3.40 7.45 -8.11
N ALA A 266 3.92 6.23 -7.90
CA ALA A 266 4.71 5.89 -6.72
C ALA A 266 6.03 6.66 -6.69
N GLY A 267 6.70 6.79 -7.85
CA GLY A 267 7.90 7.61 -8.00
C GLY A 267 7.63 9.09 -7.76
N ALA A 268 6.50 9.62 -8.22
CA ALA A 268 6.09 11.00 -7.96
C ALA A 268 5.82 11.24 -6.47
N LEU A 269 5.14 10.30 -5.80
CA LEU A 269 4.87 10.36 -4.37
C LEU A 269 6.17 10.33 -3.54
N ALA A 270 7.12 9.47 -3.90
CA ALA A 270 8.43 9.38 -3.25
C ALA A 270 9.24 10.70 -3.39
N LYS A 271 9.24 11.31 -4.59
CA LYS A 271 9.87 12.62 -4.81
C LYS A 271 9.22 13.72 -3.97
N GLN A 272 7.89 13.73 -3.89
CA GLN A 272 7.15 14.69 -3.08
C GLN A 272 7.44 14.50 -1.58
N ALA A 273 7.47 13.25 -1.10
CA ALA A 273 7.87 12.93 0.26
C ALA A 273 9.27 13.44 0.61
N ALA A 274 10.24 13.25 -0.29
CA ALA A 274 11.61 13.73 -0.13
C ALA A 274 11.70 15.27 -0.07
N ARG A 275 10.92 15.99 -0.89
CA ARG A 275 10.82 17.46 -0.84
C ARG A 275 10.23 17.95 0.49
N ILE A 276 9.24 17.24 1.03
CA ILE A 276 8.65 17.57 2.33
C ILE A 276 9.63 17.33 3.47
N ALA A 277 10.42 16.25 3.38
CA ALA A 277 11.43 15.92 4.39
C ALA A 277 12.62 16.89 4.39
N ASN A 278 12.98 17.45 3.23
CA ASN A 278 14.09 18.39 3.06
C ASN A 278 13.59 19.71 2.41
N PRO A 279 12.93 20.59 3.17
CA PRO A 279 12.57 21.92 2.67
C PRO A 279 13.84 22.71 2.34
N LEU A 280 13.92 23.25 1.11
CA LEU A 280 15.00 24.16 0.72
C LEU A 280 14.90 25.47 1.52
N PRO A 281 16.00 26.21 1.75
CA PRO A 281 15.98 27.47 2.49
C PRO A 281 15.13 28.51 1.76
N ASP A 282 14.33 29.28 2.50
CA ASP A 282 13.23 30.22 2.16
C ASP A 282 13.46 31.31 1.08
N GLY A 283 14.23 31.06 0.01
CA GLY A 283 14.57 32.05 -1.01
C GLY A 283 13.81 31.96 -2.34
N ASP A 284 13.30 30.77 -2.71
CA ASP A 284 12.85 30.49 -4.09
C ASP A 284 11.35 30.15 -4.21
N GLU A 285 10.61 29.98 -3.11
CA GLU A 285 9.22 29.50 -3.13
C GLU A 285 8.26 30.40 -3.93
N ALA A 286 8.43 31.73 -3.90
CA ALA A 286 7.53 32.64 -4.62
C ALA A 286 7.72 32.64 -6.15
N LEU A 287 8.86 32.15 -6.64
CA LEU A 287 9.19 32.12 -8.09
C LEU A 287 8.99 30.75 -8.71
N GLU A 288 9.09 29.65 -7.94
CA GLU A 288 8.85 28.29 -8.42
C GLU A 288 7.37 27.90 -8.43
N GLU A 289 6.57 28.32 -7.44
CA GLU A 289 5.15 27.97 -7.37
C GLU A 289 4.35 28.54 -8.56
N ASN A 290 4.78 29.68 -9.11
CA ASN A 290 4.20 30.26 -10.32
C ASN A 290 4.70 29.60 -11.62
N ALA A 291 5.89 29.02 -11.63
CA ALA A 291 6.46 28.41 -12.83
C ALA A 291 6.01 26.95 -13.02
N ASP A 292 5.92 26.19 -11.93
CA ASP A 292 5.49 24.79 -11.93
C ASP A 292 3.96 24.67 -12.02
N SER A 293 3.20 25.59 -11.41
CA SER A 293 1.74 25.68 -11.60
C SER A 293 1.36 26.06 -13.04
N GLU A 294 2.11 26.97 -13.67
CA GLU A 294 1.89 27.31 -15.08
C GLU A 294 2.28 26.18 -16.04
N LEU A 295 3.29 25.37 -15.69
CA LEU A 295 3.73 24.22 -16.46
C LEU A 295 2.76 23.03 -16.32
N GLU A 296 2.32 22.71 -15.11
CA GLU A 296 1.31 21.68 -14.84
C GLU A 296 -0.05 22.07 -15.43
N ALA A 297 -0.46 23.33 -15.35
CA ALA A 297 -1.68 23.80 -16.02
C ALA A 297 -1.57 23.76 -17.55
N ALA A 298 -0.39 24.01 -18.13
CA ALA A 298 -0.18 23.90 -19.57
C ALA A 298 -0.13 22.44 -20.05
N LEU A 299 0.38 21.52 -19.24
CA LEU A 299 0.39 20.08 -19.52
C LEU A 299 -1.00 19.45 -19.34
N ALA A 300 -1.76 19.84 -18.31
CA ALA A 300 -3.13 19.38 -18.08
C ALA A 300 -4.10 19.81 -19.20
N VAL A 301 -3.91 21.01 -19.77
CA VAL A 301 -4.69 21.47 -20.94
C VAL A 301 -4.29 20.75 -22.24
N ALA A 302 -3.06 20.22 -22.32
CA ALA A 302 -2.59 19.48 -23.49
C ALA A 302 -2.99 17.99 -23.50
N THR A 303 -3.40 17.45 -22.35
CA THR A 303 -3.81 16.05 -22.16
C THR A 303 -5.32 15.86 -21.98
N ALA A 304 -6.09 16.94 -21.90
CA ALA A 304 -7.55 16.89 -21.92
C ALA A 304 -8.03 16.60 -23.36
N ASP A 305 -8.41 15.35 -23.59
CA ASP A 305 -9.13 14.87 -24.77
C ASP A 305 -10.59 15.30 -24.64
N ASP A 306 -10.87 16.59 -24.87
CA ASP A 306 -12.22 17.07 -25.11
C ASP A 306 -12.50 16.98 -26.60
N GLY A 307 -13.55 16.24 -26.93
CA GLY A 307 -14.09 16.12 -28.26
C GLY A 307 -14.21 17.49 -28.95
N ILE A 308 -13.93 17.44 -30.25
CA ILE A 308 -14.29 18.40 -31.31
C ILE A 308 -15.31 19.45 -30.83
N GLU A 309 -14.91 20.73 -30.91
CA GLU A 309 -15.67 21.98 -30.64
C GLU A 309 -15.33 22.74 -29.34
N SER A 310 -14.09 23.23 -29.21
CA SER A 310 -13.82 24.67 -29.01
C SER A 310 -12.33 24.91 -28.80
N ALA A 311 -11.78 25.90 -29.51
CA ALA A 311 -10.36 26.19 -29.53
C ALA A 311 -9.80 26.73 -28.19
N PRO A 312 -8.67 26.16 -27.69
CA PRO A 312 -7.78 26.86 -26.77
C PRO A 312 -6.36 26.98 -27.36
N GLU A 313 -6.21 27.25 -28.67
CA GLU A 313 -4.92 27.01 -29.34
C GLU A 313 -3.85 28.12 -29.21
N LYS A 314 -4.13 29.31 -28.68
CA LYS A 314 -3.12 30.38 -28.64
C LYS A 314 -2.26 30.39 -27.37
N GLY A 315 -2.78 29.90 -26.25
CA GLY A 315 -2.09 29.94 -24.95
C GLY A 315 -1.11 28.78 -24.77
N THR A 316 -1.52 27.57 -25.09
CA THR A 316 -0.83 26.33 -24.70
C THR A 316 0.54 26.19 -25.35
N LEU A 317 0.64 26.38 -26.67
CA LEU A 317 1.92 26.28 -27.37
C LEU A 317 2.90 27.38 -26.94
N LYS A 318 2.43 28.60 -26.72
CA LYS A 318 3.25 29.73 -26.26
C LYS A 318 3.76 29.50 -24.83
N ARG A 319 2.94 28.92 -23.96
CA ARG A 319 3.30 28.53 -22.59
C ARG A 319 4.32 27.39 -22.57
N LEU A 320 4.07 26.31 -23.33
CA LEU A 320 4.98 25.16 -23.45
C LEU A 320 6.35 25.57 -23.99
N THR A 321 6.38 26.37 -25.04
CA THR A 321 7.66 26.85 -25.62
C THR A 321 8.38 27.83 -24.69
N ALA A 322 7.67 28.64 -23.90
CA ALA A 322 8.28 29.48 -22.87
C ALA A 322 8.89 28.65 -21.72
N ALA A 323 8.22 27.57 -21.31
CA ALA A 323 8.75 26.65 -20.29
C ALA A 323 10.00 25.89 -20.78
N ILE A 324 9.96 25.35 -22.00
CA ILE A 324 11.11 24.68 -22.63
C ILE A 324 12.30 25.64 -22.74
N ARG A 325 12.05 26.91 -23.11
CA ARG A 325 13.08 27.95 -23.15
C ARG A 325 13.76 28.15 -21.79
N ARG A 326 12.98 28.28 -20.71
CA ARG A 326 13.49 28.46 -19.34
C ARG A 326 14.31 27.26 -18.88
N LEU A 327 13.87 26.04 -19.20
CA LEU A 327 14.62 24.82 -18.88
C LEU A 327 15.97 24.76 -19.61
N ILE A 328 16.00 25.10 -20.89
CA ILE A 328 17.23 25.15 -21.69
C ILE A 328 18.19 26.23 -21.14
N GLU A 329 17.68 27.42 -20.80
CA GLU A 329 18.51 28.51 -20.23
C GLU A 329 19.15 28.12 -18.89
N ARG A 330 18.49 27.27 -18.08
CA ARG A 330 18.95 26.89 -16.74
C ARG A 330 19.91 25.70 -16.73
N HIS A 331 19.69 24.69 -17.58
CA HIS A 331 20.37 23.40 -17.44
C HIS A 331 21.24 23.01 -18.64
N HIS A 332 21.16 23.72 -19.78
CA HIS A 332 21.92 23.33 -20.97
C HIS A 332 23.30 24.02 -21.03
N PRO A 333 24.43 23.28 -21.17
CA PRO A 333 25.78 23.84 -21.09
C PRO A 333 26.13 24.80 -22.25
N LYS A 334 25.51 24.65 -23.43
CA LYS A 334 25.63 25.58 -24.57
C LYS A 334 24.25 25.90 -25.19
N PRO A 335 23.43 26.77 -24.58
CA PRO A 335 22.00 26.84 -24.86
C PRO A 335 21.65 27.50 -26.21
N HIS A 336 22.59 28.21 -26.84
CA HIS A 336 22.30 29.07 -27.99
C HIS A 336 21.55 28.34 -29.13
N LYS A 337 21.98 27.13 -29.50
CA LYS A 337 21.38 26.39 -30.61
C LYS A 337 19.97 25.89 -30.28
N ALA A 338 19.75 25.44 -29.05
CA ALA A 338 18.45 25.01 -28.57
C ALA A 338 17.48 26.19 -28.44
N LEU A 339 17.93 27.36 -27.97
CA LEU A 339 17.11 28.56 -27.87
C LEU A 339 16.71 29.15 -29.22
N VAL A 340 17.58 29.04 -30.24
CA VAL A 340 17.23 29.40 -31.62
C VAL A 340 16.12 28.49 -32.13
N ALA A 341 16.24 27.18 -31.95
CA ALA A 341 15.22 26.22 -32.37
C ALA A 341 13.86 26.44 -31.67
N VAL A 342 13.84 26.80 -30.37
CA VAL A 342 12.57 27.15 -29.69
C VAL A 342 11.92 28.40 -30.31
N ARG A 343 12.73 29.43 -30.61
CA ARG A 343 12.24 30.68 -31.20
C ARG A 343 11.70 30.46 -32.61
N GLU A 344 12.40 29.68 -33.42
CA GLU A 344 11.98 29.34 -34.78
C GLU A 344 10.70 28.51 -34.75
N LEU A 345 10.58 27.54 -33.83
CA LEU A 345 9.36 26.74 -33.63
C LEU A 345 8.16 27.59 -33.24
N GLN A 346 8.34 28.57 -32.36
CA GLN A 346 7.29 29.53 -32.02
C GLN A 346 6.84 30.37 -33.23
N SER A 347 7.80 30.84 -34.03
CA SER A 347 7.52 31.66 -35.21
C SER A 347 6.83 30.84 -36.31
N ASN A 348 7.40 29.68 -36.65
CA ASN A 348 6.93 28.83 -37.74
C ASN A 348 5.60 28.16 -37.43
N SER A 349 5.32 27.81 -36.17
CA SER A 349 3.98 27.33 -35.76
C SER A 349 2.90 28.42 -35.82
N ALA A 350 3.25 29.69 -35.63
CA ALA A 350 2.32 30.80 -35.82
C ALA A 350 2.02 31.03 -37.31
N LEU A 351 3.06 30.96 -38.17
CA LEU A 351 2.92 31.05 -39.62
C LEU A 351 2.15 29.85 -40.20
N LEU A 352 2.41 28.64 -39.71
CA LEU A 352 1.73 27.41 -40.13
C LEU A 352 0.22 27.53 -39.91
N ARG A 353 -0.19 27.96 -38.71
CA ARG A 353 -1.61 28.18 -38.41
C ARG A 353 -2.24 29.23 -39.29
N ARG A 354 -1.49 30.28 -39.65
CA ARG A 354 -1.98 31.31 -40.59
C ARG A 354 -2.14 30.73 -42.00
N ALA A 355 -1.17 29.97 -42.50
CA ALA A 355 -1.22 29.33 -43.81
C ALA A 355 -2.36 28.31 -43.91
N MET A 356 -2.59 27.52 -42.86
CA MET A 356 -3.73 26.59 -42.77
C MET A 356 -5.08 27.31 -42.80
N ARG A 357 -5.23 28.43 -42.07
CA ARG A 357 -6.47 29.25 -42.10
C ARG A 357 -6.73 29.93 -43.45
N GLN A 358 -5.66 30.17 -44.21
CA GLN A 358 -5.73 30.76 -45.54
C GLN A 358 -5.78 29.69 -46.65
N GLU A 359 -5.86 28.40 -46.28
CA GLU A 359 -5.87 27.25 -47.19
C GLU A 359 -4.66 27.23 -48.16
N SER A 360 -3.54 27.83 -47.75
CA SER A 360 -2.28 27.83 -48.48
C SER A 360 -1.52 26.53 -48.20
N TRP A 361 -2.00 25.42 -48.76
CA TRP A 361 -1.54 24.07 -48.41
C TRP A 361 -0.06 23.79 -48.72
N GLN A 362 0.47 24.35 -49.81
CA GLN A 362 1.90 24.21 -50.14
C GLN A 362 2.78 24.92 -49.10
N GLU A 363 2.37 26.11 -48.66
CA GLU A 363 3.09 26.86 -47.63
C GLU A 363 2.94 26.21 -46.25
N ALA A 364 1.76 25.70 -45.93
CA ALA A 364 1.51 24.94 -44.70
C ALA A 364 2.37 23.67 -44.64
N SER A 365 2.48 22.91 -45.73
CA SER A 365 3.36 21.73 -45.79
C SER A 365 4.82 22.10 -45.53
N ARG A 366 5.33 23.14 -46.19
CA ARG A 366 6.72 23.60 -45.98
C ARG A 366 6.96 24.04 -44.53
N LEU A 367 6.01 24.75 -43.92
CA LEU A 367 6.13 25.22 -42.54
C LEU A 367 6.04 24.08 -41.52
N LEU A 368 5.29 23.01 -41.83
CA LEU A 368 5.24 21.80 -41.01
C LEU A 368 6.60 21.09 -41.00
N ASP A 369 7.25 20.95 -42.16
CA ASP A 369 8.58 20.32 -42.26
C ASP A 369 9.64 21.08 -41.46
N LEU A 370 9.59 22.42 -41.49
CA LEU A 370 10.47 23.28 -40.68
C LEU A 370 10.22 23.09 -39.17
N CYS A 371 8.96 23.07 -38.74
CA CYS A 371 8.61 22.80 -37.34
C CYS A 371 9.10 21.41 -36.89
N GLN A 372 9.03 20.40 -37.77
CA GLN A 372 9.54 19.06 -37.47
C GLN A 372 11.06 19.04 -37.36
N ALA A 373 11.78 19.74 -38.23
CA ALA A 373 13.24 19.86 -38.15
C ALA A 373 13.68 20.55 -36.84
N GLU A 374 13.00 21.62 -36.44
CA GLU A 374 13.25 22.33 -35.18
C GLU A 374 12.96 21.44 -33.96
N LYS A 375 11.87 20.66 -33.99
CA LYS A 375 11.58 19.65 -32.95
C LYS A 375 12.72 18.64 -32.81
N GLN A 376 13.26 18.14 -33.93
CA GLN A 376 14.37 17.19 -33.89
C GLN A 376 15.66 17.80 -33.34
N ILE A 377 15.94 19.07 -33.64
CA ILE A 377 17.06 19.80 -33.05
C ILE A 377 16.87 19.93 -31.53
N LEU A 378 15.66 20.29 -31.08
CA LEU A 378 15.36 20.42 -29.65
C LEU A 378 15.52 19.11 -28.90
N LEU A 379 15.02 17.99 -29.44
CA LEU A 379 15.17 16.68 -28.81
C LEU A 379 16.65 16.31 -28.60
N ARG A 380 17.49 16.50 -29.63
CA ARG A 380 18.93 16.21 -29.56
C ARG A 380 19.70 17.13 -28.62
N GLU A 381 19.28 18.37 -28.44
CA GLU A 381 19.92 19.26 -27.47
C GLU A 381 19.40 19.00 -26.05
N ILE A 382 18.15 18.57 -25.87
CA ILE A 382 17.62 18.13 -24.56
C ILE A 382 18.31 16.85 -24.08
N GLU A 383 18.61 15.91 -24.98
CA GLU A 383 19.38 14.70 -24.63
C GLU A 383 20.77 15.02 -24.04
N LYS A 384 21.39 16.13 -24.46
CA LYS A 384 22.68 16.60 -23.91
C LYS A 384 22.56 17.26 -22.53
N MET A 385 21.34 17.43 -22.01
CA MET A 385 21.08 17.94 -20.67
C MET A 385 20.94 16.79 -19.66
N THR A 386 20.81 15.55 -20.14
CA THR A 386 20.63 14.33 -19.32
C THR A 386 21.90 13.50 -19.14
N ASP A 387 22.95 13.81 -19.91
CA ASP A 387 24.34 13.32 -19.73
C ASP A 387 25.18 14.34 -18.95
#